data_AF-A0A4Y7JE15-F1
#
_entry.id   AF-A0A4Y7JE15-F1
#
_cell.length_a   1.000
_cell.length_b   1.000
_cell.length_c   1.000
_cell.angle_alpha   90.00
_cell.angle_beta   90.00
_cell.angle_gamma   90.00
#
_symmetry.space_group_name_H-M   'P 1'
#
loop_
_entity.id
_entity.type
_entity.pdbx_description
1 polymer ?
#
loop_
_entity_poly.entity_id
_entity_poly.type
_entity_poly.pdbx_seq_one_letter_code
_entity_poly.pdbx_strand_id
1 'polypeptide(L)'
;MATWNSIPLEITYEVLGWIAFFSWSFSFYPQVILNFRRKSVVGLNFDFVVLNLTKHSSYLIYNASLYFSPVVQRQYREKYGLAEMIPVAANDVAFSTHAVILTAFTLYQVYIYDRGTQKISRTCLAISSVVWVSAAVCVFMAWPSQSWLWLVTVFKLVFSCYKILFVKLSFEYC
;
A
#
# COMPACT_ATOMS: atom_id res chain seq x y z
N MET A 1 -8.86 1.82 27.49
CA MET A 1 -8.38 2.47 26.25
C MET A 1 -6.89 2.63 26.43
N ALA A 2 -6.05 2.06 25.58
CA ALA A 2 -4.62 2.31 25.66
C ALA A 2 -4.39 3.80 25.36
N THR A 3 -3.94 4.56 26.35
CA THR A 3 -3.76 6.01 26.25
C THR A 3 -2.28 6.33 26.22
N TRP A 4 -1.91 7.37 25.48
CA TRP A 4 -0.55 7.90 25.52
C TRP A 4 -0.16 8.27 26.94
N ASN A 5 1.06 7.91 27.35
CA ASN A 5 1.59 8.26 28.66
C ASN A 5 1.85 9.78 28.78
N SER A 6 1.95 10.49 27.66
CA SER A 6 2.18 11.94 27.63
C SER A 6 1.53 12.60 26.40
N ILE A 7 0.75 13.66 26.64
CA ILE A 7 0.10 14.47 25.59
C ILE A 7 1.12 15.04 24.58
N PRO A 8 2.31 15.51 24.99
CA PRO A 8 3.31 15.96 24.03
C PRO A 8 3.76 14.88 23.04
N LEU A 9 3.81 13.61 23.46
CA LEU A 9 4.21 12.50 22.61
C LEU A 9 3.13 12.18 21.57
N GLU A 10 1.86 12.24 21.96
CA GLU A 10 0.72 12.09 21.05
C GLU A 10 0.73 13.15 19.95
N ILE A 11 0.87 14.43 20.33
CA ILE A 11 0.93 15.54 19.38
C ILE A 11 2.13 15.39 18.44
N THR A 12 3.30 15.03 18.99
CA THR A 12 4.52 14.83 18.19
C THR A 12 4.34 13.70 17.18
N TYR A 13 3.76 12.58 17.60
CA TYR A 13 3.48 11.45 16.72
C TYR A 13 2.56 11.83 15.55
N GLU A 14 1.45 12.51 15.83
CA GLU A 14 0.51 12.98 14.79
C GLU A 14 1.17 13.97 13.83
N VAL A 15 1.88 14.98 14.34
CA VAL A 15 2.55 16.00 13.52
C VAL A 15 3.61 15.38 12.60
N LEU A 16 4.45 14.49 13.12
CA LEU A 16 5.46 13.80 12.31
C LEU A 16 4.80 12.89 11.27
N GLY A 17 3.69 12.24 11.62
CA GLY A 17 2.90 11.41 10.71
C GLY A 17 2.39 12.18 9.50
N TRP A 18 1.84 13.38 9.72
CA TRP A 18 1.36 14.26 8.64
C TRP A 18 2.49 14.88 7.82
N ILE A 19 3.60 15.29 8.45
CA ILE A 19 4.80 15.77 7.71
C ILE A 19 5.35 14.68 6.79
N ALA A 20 5.41 13.44 7.29
CA ALA A 20 5.81 12.30 6.48
C ALA A 20 4.84 12.10 5.30
N PHE A 21 3.53 12.13 5.53
CA PHE A 21 2.52 12.04 4.46
C PHE A 21 2.77 13.07 3.36
N PHE A 22 2.97 14.35 3.70
CA PHE A 22 3.21 15.39 2.70
C PHE A 22 4.54 15.17 1.96
N SER A 23 5.62 14.91 2.69
CA SER A 23 6.95 14.67 2.11
C SER A 23 6.94 13.53 1.11
N TRP A 24 6.33 12.40 1.47
CA TRP A 24 6.22 11.25 0.57
C TRP A 24 5.28 11.52 -0.61
N SER A 25 4.19 12.27 -0.40
CA SER A 25 3.24 12.62 -1.47
C SER A 25 3.94 13.42 -2.58
N PHE A 26 4.79 14.39 -2.23
CA PHE A 26 5.55 15.17 -3.21
C PHE A 26 6.38 14.31 -4.16
N SER A 27 6.90 13.16 -3.72
CA SER A 27 7.71 12.28 -4.57
C SER A 27 6.94 11.63 -5.73
N PHE A 28 5.61 11.54 -5.67
CA PHE A 28 4.80 10.91 -6.73
C PHE A 28 4.49 11.85 -7.91
N TYR A 29 4.44 13.17 -7.68
CA TYR A 29 4.02 14.15 -8.68
C TYR A 29 4.98 14.34 -9.86
N PRO A 30 6.33 14.34 -9.69
CA PRO A 30 7.25 14.55 -10.80
C PRO A 30 6.99 13.61 -11.98
N GLN A 31 6.75 12.32 -11.71
CA GLN A 31 6.47 11.34 -12.75
C GLN A 31 5.15 11.64 -13.47
N VAL A 32 4.09 11.94 -12.73
CA VAL A 32 2.77 12.26 -13.28
C VAL A 32 2.81 13.49 -14.17
N ILE A 33 3.51 14.54 -13.73
CA ILE A 33 3.69 15.79 -14.47
C ILE A 33 4.53 15.54 -15.73
N LEU A 34 5.60 14.76 -15.63
CA LEU A 34 6.46 14.43 -16.77
C LEU A 34 5.69 13.68 -17.86
N ASN A 35 4.93 12.66 -17.48
CA ASN A 35 4.06 11.90 -18.38
C ASN A 35 3.03 12.81 -19.06
N PHE A 36 2.43 13.73 -18.30
CA PHE A 36 1.46 14.68 -18.85
C PHE A 36 2.08 15.67 -19.84
N ARG A 37 3.28 16.20 -19.55
CA ARG A 37 3.98 17.15 -20.41
C ARG A 37 4.51 16.51 -21.69
N ARG A 38 5.05 15.29 -21.60
CA ARG A 38 5.62 14.57 -22.76
C ARG A 38 4.56 13.87 -23.61
N LYS A 39 3.36 13.61 -23.07
CA LYS A 39 2.33 12.76 -23.70
C LYS A 39 2.86 11.38 -24.13
N SER A 40 3.93 10.95 -23.46
CA SER A 40 4.65 9.69 -23.70
C SER A 40 5.13 9.18 -22.36
N VAL A 41 5.05 7.87 -22.18
CA VAL A 41 5.52 7.14 -21.00
C VAL A 41 6.80 6.35 -21.29
N VAL A 42 7.47 6.63 -22.42
CA VAL A 42 8.73 5.98 -22.79
C VAL A 42 9.81 6.32 -21.77
N GLY A 43 10.42 5.28 -21.20
CA GLY A 43 11.40 5.38 -20.11
C GLY A 43 10.84 5.14 -18.71
N LEU A 44 9.51 5.06 -18.56
CA LEU A 44 8.88 4.57 -17.32
C LEU A 44 8.86 3.05 -17.32
N ASN A 45 9.35 2.43 -16.24
CA ASN A 45 9.23 0.99 -16.07
C ASN A 45 7.78 0.62 -15.69
N PHE A 46 7.06 -0.08 -16.57
CA PHE A 46 5.67 -0.45 -16.30
C PHE A 46 5.53 -1.50 -15.21
N ASP A 47 6.52 -2.39 -15.06
CA ASP A 47 6.51 -3.38 -13.97
C ASP A 47 6.57 -2.67 -12.62
N PHE A 48 7.38 -1.61 -12.53
CA PHE A 48 7.44 -0.77 -11.33
C PHE A 48 6.07 -0.15 -11.00
N VAL A 49 5.31 0.34 -11.98
CA VAL A 49 3.98 0.92 -11.75
C VAL A 49 3.00 -0.14 -11.21
N VAL A 50 2.98 -1.33 -11.81
CA VAL A 50 2.09 -2.44 -11.40
C VAL A 50 2.44 -2.94 -9.99
N LEU A 51 3.73 -3.10 -9.70
CA LEU A 51 4.19 -3.52 -8.38
C LEU A 51 3.88 -2.48 -7.31
N ASN A 52 4.04 -1.18 -7.61
CA ASN A 52 3.64 -0.11 -6.71
C ASN A 52 2.14 -0.11 -6.43
N LEU A 53 1.31 -0.27 -7.45
CA LEU A 53 -0.14 -0.31 -7.29
C LEU A 53 -0.54 -1.47 -6.36
N THR A 54 0.01 -2.68 -6.58
CA THR A 54 -0.27 -3.85 -5.75
C THR A 54 0.20 -3.67 -4.30
N LYS A 55 1.42 -3.14 -4.12
CA LYS A 55 1.99 -2.81 -2.82
C LYS A 55 1.11 -1.83 -2.04
N HIS A 56 0.79 -0.68 -2.64
CA HIS A 56 0.01 0.37 -1.97
C HIS A 56 -1.44 -0.06 -1.74
N SER A 57 -2.04 -0.86 -2.63
CA SER A 57 -3.39 -1.40 -2.44
C SER A 57 -3.43 -2.37 -1.26
N SER A 58 -2.45 -3.27 -1.13
CA SER A 58 -2.36 -4.19 0.01
C SER A 58 -2.14 -3.44 1.33
N TYR A 59 -1.33 -2.38 1.31
CA TYR A 59 -1.12 -1.50 2.47
C TYR A 59 -2.40 -0.76 2.87
N LEU A 60 -3.15 -0.23 1.90
CA LEU A 60 -4.44 0.42 2.13
C LEU A 60 -5.45 -0.56 2.73
N ILE A 61 -5.57 -1.78 2.20
CA ILE A 61 -6.49 -2.80 2.74
C ILE A 61 -6.13 -3.10 4.19
N TYR A 62 -4.84 -3.29 4.51
CA TYR A 62 -4.38 -3.52 5.87
C TYR A 62 -4.75 -2.36 6.81
N ASN A 63 -4.35 -1.13 6.45
CA ASN A 63 -4.58 0.04 7.30
C ASN A 63 -6.06 0.36 7.45
N ALA A 64 -6.83 0.37 6.35
CA ALA A 64 -8.26 0.65 6.40
C ALA A 64 -9.02 -0.42 7.20
N SER A 65 -8.69 -1.70 7.04
CA SER A 65 -9.34 -2.78 7.80
C SER A 65 -9.05 -2.68 9.29
N LEU A 66 -7.79 -2.42 9.67
CA LEU A 66 -7.40 -2.31 11.08
C LEU A 66 -7.87 -0.99 11.73
N TYR A 67 -7.98 0.09 10.95
CA TYR A 67 -8.43 1.40 11.40
C TYR A 67 -9.95 1.50 11.53
N PHE A 68 -10.72 1.01 10.54
CA PHE A 68 -12.17 1.16 10.53
C PHE A 68 -12.94 -0.01 11.15
N SER A 69 -12.44 -1.26 11.06
CA SER A 69 -13.23 -2.43 11.50
C SER A 69 -13.09 -2.68 13.01
N PRO A 70 -14.16 -2.51 13.81
CA PRO A 70 -14.12 -2.78 15.24
C PRO A 70 -13.87 -4.27 15.54
N VAL A 71 -14.27 -5.16 14.63
CA VAL A 71 -14.08 -6.61 14.76
C VAL A 71 -12.59 -6.96 14.69
N VAL A 72 -11.85 -6.38 13.74
CA VAL A 72 -10.41 -6.60 13.59
C VAL A 72 -9.66 -6.01 14.79
N GLN A 73 -10.06 -4.83 15.26
CA GLN A 73 -9.48 -4.20 16.45
C GLN A 73 -9.69 -5.03 17.72
N ARG A 74 -10.89 -5.60 17.89
CA ARG A 74 -11.19 -6.50 19.00
C ARG A 74 -10.28 -7.73 18.96
N GLN A 75 -10.20 -8.39 17.80
CA GLN A 75 -9.33 -9.56 17.64
C GLN A 75 -7.85 -9.23 17.85
N TYR A 76 -7.40 -8.05 17.43
CA TYR A 76 -6.04 -7.58 17.69
C TYR A 76 -5.77 -7.48 19.20
N ARG A 77 -6.68 -6.82 19.94
CA ARG A 77 -6.56 -6.65 21.39
C ARG A 77 -6.70 -7.96 22.16
N GLU A 78 -7.51 -8.90 21.69
CA GLU A 78 -7.59 -10.25 22.26
C GLU A 78 -6.28 -11.02 22.10
N LYS A 79 -5.59 -10.84 20.97
CA LYS A 79 -4.33 -11.55 20.67
C LYS A 79 -3.10 -10.94 21.33
N TYR A 80 -2.98 -9.63 21.33
CA TYR A 80 -1.76 -8.92 21.77
C TYR A 80 -1.93 -8.22 23.13
N GLY A 81 -3.17 -8.00 23.58
CA GLY A 81 -3.49 -7.40 24.88
C GLY A 81 -4.41 -6.19 24.75
N LEU A 82 -5.34 -6.06 25.71
CA LEU A 82 -6.32 -4.97 25.77
C LEU A 82 -5.70 -3.59 26.01
N ALA A 83 -4.48 -3.55 26.54
CA ALA A 83 -3.70 -2.35 26.81
C ALA A 83 -2.80 -1.92 25.64
N GLU A 84 -2.73 -2.68 24.54
CA GLU A 84 -1.96 -2.27 23.37
C GLU A 84 -2.70 -1.25 22.51
N MET A 85 -1.96 -0.28 22.00
CA MET A 85 -2.43 0.68 21.01
C MET A 85 -2.49 0.03 19.63
N ILE A 86 -3.49 0.42 18.85
CA ILE A 86 -3.60 -0.03 17.45
C ILE A 86 -2.48 0.67 16.66
N PRO A 87 -1.62 -0.07 15.95
CA PRO A 87 -0.41 0.48 15.33
C PRO A 87 -0.68 1.23 14.01
N VAL A 88 -1.90 1.66 13.77
CA VAL A 88 -2.32 2.32 12.52
C VAL A 88 -3.01 3.63 12.87
N ALA A 89 -2.49 4.71 12.29
CA ALA A 89 -3.04 6.05 12.47
C ALA A 89 -3.71 6.57 11.20
N ALA A 90 -4.44 7.70 11.32
CA ALA A 90 -5.23 8.25 10.21
C ALA A 90 -4.35 8.67 9.02
N ASN A 91 -3.14 9.15 9.31
CA ASN A 91 -2.13 9.51 8.31
C ASN A 91 -1.67 8.30 7.47
N ASP A 92 -1.62 7.09 8.02
CA ASP A 92 -1.26 5.88 7.27
C ASP A 92 -2.34 5.52 6.23
N VAL A 93 -3.62 5.65 6.61
CA VAL A 93 -4.77 5.45 5.72
C VAL A 93 -4.78 6.53 4.64
N ALA A 94 -4.56 7.80 5.00
CA ALA A 94 -4.50 8.91 4.05
C ALA A 94 -3.35 8.73 3.03
N PHE A 95 -2.16 8.37 3.51
CA PHE A 95 -1.00 8.12 2.66
C PHE A 95 -1.22 6.96 1.69
N SER A 96 -1.68 5.82 2.21
CA SER A 96 -1.92 4.63 1.39
C SER A 96 -3.00 4.87 0.33
N THR A 97 -4.07 5.58 0.68
CA THR A 97 -5.12 6.00 -0.26
C THR A 97 -4.58 6.91 -1.35
N HIS A 98 -3.83 7.95 -0.96
CA HIS A 98 -3.21 8.87 -1.91
C HIS A 98 -2.26 8.15 -2.88
N ALA A 99 -1.41 7.27 -2.37
CA ALA A 99 -0.47 6.50 -3.18
C ALA A 99 -1.19 5.56 -4.18
N VAL A 100 -2.28 4.90 -3.77
CA VAL A 100 -3.10 4.08 -4.69
C VAL A 100 -3.70 4.94 -5.80
N ILE A 101 -4.26 6.10 -5.48
CA ILE A 101 -4.87 7.00 -6.47
C ILE A 101 -3.82 7.48 -7.47
N LEU A 102 -2.66 7.96 -7.00
CA LEU A 102 -1.61 8.49 -7.88
C LEU A 102 -0.97 7.39 -8.75
N THR A 103 -0.79 6.19 -8.21
CA THR A 103 -0.27 5.05 -8.98
C THR A 103 -1.30 4.52 -9.99
N ALA A 104 -2.59 4.49 -9.65
CA ALA A 104 -3.66 4.18 -10.58
C ALA A 104 -3.77 5.23 -11.70
N PHE A 105 -3.62 6.52 -11.36
CA PHE A 105 -3.56 7.60 -12.35
C PHE A 105 -2.36 7.44 -13.29
N THR A 106 -1.20 7.06 -12.76
CA THR A 106 0.00 6.78 -13.56
C THR A 106 -0.23 5.56 -14.48
N LEU A 107 -0.91 4.52 -14.00
CA LEU A 107 -1.25 3.36 -14.83
C LEU A 107 -2.24 3.73 -15.94
N TYR A 108 -3.20 4.61 -15.67
CA TYR A 108 -4.10 5.17 -16.68
C TYR A 108 -3.33 5.98 -17.73
N GLN A 109 -2.32 6.77 -17.34
CA GLN A 109 -1.43 7.45 -18.28
C GLN A 109 -0.66 6.45 -19.16
N VAL A 110 -0.20 5.32 -18.61
CA VAL A 110 0.46 4.25 -19.38
C VAL A 110 -0.47 3.61 -20.40
N TYR A 111 -1.77 3.56 -20.12
CA TYR A 111 -2.78 3.02 -21.05
C TYR A 111 -3.06 3.96 -22.23
N ILE A 112 -3.03 5.28 -22.02
CA ILE A 112 -3.42 6.28 -23.04
C ILE A 112 -2.24 6.83 -23.83
N TYR A 113 -1.11 7.10 -23.17
CA TYR A 113 0.03 7.76 -23.80
C TYR A 113 0.91 6.80 -24.59
N ASP A 114 1.74 7.36 -25.46
CA ASP A 114 2.64 6.55 -26.27
C ASP A 114 3.65 5.81 -25.39
N ARG A 115 3.66 4.48 -25.55
CA ARG A 115 4.46 3.51 -24.81
C ARG A 115 5.62 2.94 -25.64
N GLY A 116 5.72 3.32 -26.91
CA GLY A 116 6.68 2.75 -27.85
C GLY A 116 6.58 1.22 -27.91
N THR A 117 7.73 0.55 -27.75
CA THR A 117 7.85 -0.92 -27.78
C THR A 117 7.81 -1.57 -26.39
N GLN A 118 7.75 -0.77 -25.32
CA GLN A 118 7.78 -1.28 -23.94
C GLN A 118 6.47 -1.99 -23.60
N LYS A 119 6.57 -3.12 -22.90
CA LYS A 119 5.43 -3.93 -22.46
C LYS A 119 5.64 -4.32 -21.00
N ILE A 120 4.54 -4.58 -20.30
CA ILE A 120 4.56 -5.16 -18.96
C ILE A 120 5.14 -6.58 -19.07
N SER A 121 6.10 -6.92 -18.22
CA SER A 121 6.70 -8.25 -18.17
C SER A 121 5.65 -9.28 -17.77
N ARG A 122 5.63 -10.40 -18.50
CA ARG A 122 4.75 -11.54 -18.18
C ARG A 122 5.03 -12.07 -16.78
N THR A 123 6.29 -12.02 -16.33
CA THR A 123 6.67 -12.44 -14.97
C THR A 123 6.05 -11.53 -13.92
N CYS A 124 6.10 -10.20 -14.12
CA CYS A 124 5.48 -9.24 -13.20
C CYS A 124 3.96 -9.45 -13.11
N LEU A 125 3.32 -9.63 -14.27
CA LEU A 125 1.88 -9.89 -14.34
C LEU A 125 1.51 -11.21 -13.66
N ALA A 126 2.28 -12.28 -13.88
CA ALA A 126 2.07 -13.58 -13.25
C ALA A 126 2.20 -13.50 -11.72
N ILE A 127 3.26 -12.86 -11.20
CA ILE A 127 3.47 -12.68 -9.76
C ILE A 127 2.32 -11.88 -9.14
N SER A 128 1.95 -10.76 -9.77
CA SER A 128 0.83 -9.92 -9.32
C SER A 128 -0.48 -10.70 -9.30
N SER A 129 -0.75 -11.47 -10.35
CA SER A 129 -1.98 -12.28 -10.47
C SER A 129 -2.04 -13.38 -9.42
N VAL A 130 -0.93 -14.12 -9.21
CA VAL A 130 -0.85 -15.17 -8.18
C VAL A 130 -1.12 -14.60 -6.79
N VAL A 131 -0.59 -13.42 -6.48
CA VAL A 131 -0.80 -12.76 -5.19
C VAL A 131 -2.26 -12.36 -5.00
N TRP A 132 -2.88 -11.73 -6.00
CA TRP A 132 -4.29 -11.33 -5.90
C TRP A 132 -5.23 -12.54 -5.82
N VAL A 133 -4.94 -13.62 -6.55
CA VAL A 133 -5.69 -14.88 -6.45
C VAL A 133 -5.53 -15.48 -5.05
N SER A 134 -4.31 -15.52 -4.52
CA SER A 134 -4.04 -16.03 -3.17
C SER A 134 -4.76 -15.20 -2.10
N ALA A 135 -4.78 -13.88 -2.26
CA ALA A 135 -5.51 -12.98 -1.39
C ALA A 135 -7.03 -13.25 -1.45
N ALA A 136 -7.59 -13.45 -2.64
CA ALA A 136 -9.00 -13.82 -2.80
C ALA A 136 -9.33 -15.14 -2.09
N VAL A 137 -8.49 -16.17 -2.25
CA VAL A 137 -8.63 -17.46 -1.54
C VAL A 137 -8.59 -17.25 -0.02
N CYS A 138 -7.68 -16.41 0.49
CA CYS A 138 -7.61 -16.09 1.92
C CYS A 138 -8.88 -15.40 2.42
N VAL A 139 -9.49 -14.51 1.62
CA VAL A 139 -10.78 -13.88 1.96
C VAL A 139 -11.89 -14.94 2.08
N PHE A 140 -11.98 -15.86 1.11
CA PHE A 140 -12.97 -16.95 1.14
C PHE A 140 -12.79 -17.87 2.36
N MET A 141 -11.55 -18.17 2.76
CA MET A 141 -11.27 -18.97 3.96
C MET A 141 -11.54 -18.23 5.28
N ALA A 142 -11.29 -16.92 5.32
CA ALA A 142 -11.51 -16.09 6.50
C ALA A 142 -13.00 -15.85 6.77
N TRP A 143 -13.84 -15.93 5.73
CA TRP A 143 -15.28 -15.71 5.83
C TRP A 143 -16.00 -16.65 6.82
N PRO A 144 -15.89 -17.99 6.70
CA PRO A 144 -16.53 -18.92 7.64
C PRO A 144 -15.82 -18.96 8.99
N SER A 145 -14.50 -18.80 9.03
CA SER A 145 -13.70 -18.89 10.26
C SER A 145 -13.70 -17.61 11.10
N GLN A 146 -14.31 -16.53 10.59
CA GLN A 146 -14.34 -15.19 11.21
C GLN A 146 -12.96 -14.67 11.65
N SER A 147 -11.88 -15.19 11.05
CA SER A 147 -10.50 -14.90 11.46
C SER A 147 -9.96 -13.66 10.73
N TRP A 148 -10.66 -12.53 10.88
CA TRP A 148 -10.38 -11.29 10.16
C TRP A 148 -8.99 -10.71 10.42
N LEU A 149 -8.49 -10.81 11.66
CA LEU A 149 -7.12 -10.40 11.99
C LEU A 149 -6.05 -11.20 11.22
N TRP A 150 -6.27 -12.50 11.04
CA TRP A 150 -5.37 -13.36 10.26
C TRP A 150 -5.36 -12.91 8.80
N LEU A 151 -6.52 -12.64 8.21
CA LEU A 151 -6.66 -12.13 6.85
C LEU A 151 -5.91 -10.79 6.67
N VAL A 152 -6.11 -9.84 7.60
CA VAL A 152 -5.42 -8.55 7.59
C VAL A 152 -3.90 -8.73 7.69
N THR A 153 -3.44 -9.68 8.50
CA THR A 153 -2.00 -10.01 8.61
C THR A 153 -1.44 -10.56 7.29
N VAL A 154 -2.21 -11.34 6.53
CA VAL A 154 -1.80 -11.80 5.18
C VAL A 154 -1.57 -10.61 4.25
N PHE A 155 -2.46 -9.61 4.23
CA PHE A 155 -2.25 -8.39 3.42
C PHE A 155 -1.00 -7.60 3.84
N LYS A 156 -0.69 -7.57 5.15
CA LYS A 156 0.57 -6.99 5.65
C LYS A 156 1.79 -7.74 5.13
N LEU A 157 1.76 -9.07 5.11
CA LEU A 157 2.84 -9.89 4.58
C LEU A 157 3.03 -9.67 3.08
N VAL A 158 1.94 -9.63 2.32
CA VAL A 158 1.98 -9.26 0.89
C VAL A 158 2.67 -7.92 0.72
N PHE A 159 2.22 -6.86 1.41
CA PHE A 159 2.89 -5.57 1.35
C PHE A 159 4.41 -5.66 1.65
N SER A 160 4.80 -6.39 2.69
CA SER A 160 6.21 -6.55 3.07
C SER A 160 7.03 -7.27 1.98
N CYS A 161 6.50 -8.33 1.38
CA CYS A 161 7.14 -9.05 0.28
C CYS A 161 7.35 -8.13 -0.94
N TYR A 162 6.33 -7.34 -1.30
CA TYR A 162 6.44 -6.39 -2.41
C TYR A 162 7.39 -5.24 -2.10
N LYS A 163 7.50 -4.81 -0.83
CA LYS A 163 8.51 -3.83 -0.42
C LYS A 163 9.92 -4.35 -0.68
N ILE A 164 10.20 -5.61 -0.35
CA ILE A 164 11.50 -6.25 -0.58
C ILE A 164 11.76 -6.40 -2.08
N LEU A 165 10.78 -6.90 -2.84
CA LEU A 165 10.89 -7.03 -4.30
C LEU A 165 11.12 -5.67 -4.97
N PHE A 166 10.42 -4.63 -4.50
CA PHE A 166 10.56 -3.26 -4.95
C PHE A 166 11.97 -2.72 -4.72
N VAL A 167 12.52 -2.90 -3.52
CA VAL A 167 13.90 -2.48 -3.22
C VAL A 167 14.88 -3.19 -4.14
N LYS A 168 14.73 -4.51 -4.31
CA LYS A 168 15.63 -5.30 -5.16
C LYS A 168 15.60 -4.84 -6.63
N LEU A 169 14.41 -4.64 -7.19
CA LEU A 169 14.26 -4.15 -8.56
C LEU A 169 14.75 -2.71 -8.70
N SER A 170 14.52 -1.85 -7.70
CA SER A 170 15.00 -0.46 -7.75
C SER A 170 16.53 -0.35 -7.76
N PHE A 171 17.24 -1.34 -7.19
CA PHE A 171 18.70 -1.45 -7.27
C PHE A 171 19.20 -2.09 -8.57
N GLU A 172 18.43 -2.97 -9.21
CA GLU A 172 18.80 -3.58 -10.51
C GLU A 172 18.60 -2.64 -11.70
N TYR A 173 17.73 -1.61 -11.58
CA TYR A 173 17.42 -0.65 -12.64
C TYR A 173 18.06 0.75 -12.46
N CYS A 174 18.96 0.92 -11.49
CA CYS A 174 19.75 2.15 -11.28
C CYS A 174 21.22 1.88 -11.59
#